data_AF-A0A348UMM3-F1
#
_entry.id   AF-A0A348UMM3-F1
#
_cell.length_a   1.000
_cell.length_b   1.000
_cell.length_c   1.000
_cell.angle_alpha   90.00
_cell.angle_beta   90.00
_cell.angle_gamma   90.00
#
_symmetry.space_group_name_H-M   'P 1'
#
loop_
_entity.id
_entity.type
_entity.pdbx_description
1 polymer ?
#
loop_
_entity_poly.entity_id
_entity_poly.type
_entity_poly.pdbx_seq_one_letter_code
_entity_poly.pdbx_strand_id
1 'polypeptide(L)'
;MDKTANHQLSPMRCPHSLAEVDLFGPGAQEHWYEAYPILHREAPVVHLPGEGLIPGTDAYILTKYEDIDRVVKDPVRFPPTLTLAVEQLLASGVPPEEAPRTNAMIASMASLRPNNALYRSHRQELTDPWVGPGSTRHTAMITRFVDQLIDNWIDRGEVEFIGEFARPLPQFVMASVLG
;
A
#
# COMPACT_ATOMS: atom_id res chain seq x y z
N MET A 1 -20.78 -8.08 13.72
CA MET A 1 -19.45 -8.51 14.18
C MET A 1 -19.02 -7.46 15.18
N ASP A 2 -19.15 -7.76 16.47
CA ASP A 2 -18.76 -6.84 17.53
C ASP A 2 -17.25 -6.72 17.48
N LYS A 3 -16.73 -5.54 17.14
CA LYS A 3 -15.28 -5.31 17.11
C LYS A 3 -14.87 -5.19 18.57
N THR A 4 -14.22 -6.20 19.12
CA THR A 4 -13.58 -6.09 20.44
C THR A 4 -12.49 -5.04 20.34
N ALA A 5 -12.66 -3.94 21.07
CA ALA A 5 -11.71 -2.87 21.13
C ALA A 5 -10.44 -3.32 21.87
N ASN A 6 -9.26 -3.07 21.29
CA ASN A 6 -7.97 -3.50 21.81
C ASN A 6 -7.42 -2.55 22.89
N HIS A 7 -8.23 -2.26 23.91
CA HIS A 7 -7.87 -1.31 24.98
C HIS A 7 -6.74 -1.75 25.92
N GLN A 8 -6.23 -2.98 25.78
CA GLN A 8 -5.20 -3.54 26.66
C GLN A 8 -3.87 -3.80 25.94
N LEU A 9 -3.82 -3.64 24.62
CA LEU A 9 -2.62 -3.94 23.81
C LEU A 9 -1.71 -2.72 23.60
N SER A 10 -2.15 -1.54 24.03
CA SER A 10 -1.43 -0.28 23.86
C SER A 10 -1.41 0.54 25.15
N PRO A 11 -0.29 1.24 25.44
CA PRO A 11 -0.25 2.25 26.51
C PRO A 11 -1.02 3.53 26.15
N MET A 12 -1.39 3.70 24.88
CA MET A 12 -2.20 4.83 24.42
C MET A 12 -3.63 4.70 24.96
N ARG A 13 -4.27 5.83 25.26
CA ARG A 13 -5.67 5.84 25.68
C ARG A 13 -6.57 5.87 24.45
N CYS A 14 -7.74 5.23 24.55
CA CYS A 14 -8.78 5.36 23.54
C CYS A 14 -9.15 6.84 23.38
N PRO A 15 -9.15 7.39 22.14
CA PRO A 15 -9.59 8.76 21.92
C PRO A 15 -11.12 8.84 22.01
N HIS A 16 -11.61 9.90 22.65
CA HIS A 16 -13.03 10.23 22.74
C HIS A 16 -13.38 11.57 22.07
N SER A 17 -12.38 12.37 21.72
CA SER A 17 -12.53 13.65 21.02
C SER A 17 -11.47 13.85 19.95
N LEU A 18 -11.67 14.79 19.03
CA LEU A 18 -10.71 15.09 17.96
C LEU A 18 -9.32 15.47 18.50
N ALA A 19 -9.27 16.21 19.61
CA ALA A 19 -8.01 16.67 20.21
C ALA A 19 -7.15 15.51 20.79
N GLU A 20 -7.77 14.36 21.05
CA GLU A 20 -7.10 13.17 21.57
C GLU A 20 -6.66 12.20 20.46
N VAL A 21 -7.06 12.44 19.21
CA VAL A 21 -6.68 11.59 18.09
C VAL A 21 -5.23 11.84 17.70
N ASP A 22 -4.38 10.85 17.94
CA ASP A 22 -3.03 10.75 17.41
C ASP A 22 -2.92 9.47 16.55
N LEU A 23 -2.69 9.63 15.24
CA LEU A 23 -2.57 8.51 14.31
C LEU A 23 -1.16 7.92 14.25
N PHE A 24 -0.16 8.63 14.78
CA PHE A 24 1.27 8.30 14.64
C PHE A 24 1.94 7.96 15.97
N GLY A 25 1.27 8.22 17.09
CA GLY A 25 1.74 7.89 18.42
C GLY A 25 2.03 6.40 18.60
N PRO A 26 2.99 6.02 19.46
CA PRO A 26 3.27 4.62 19.78
C PRO A 26 2.00 3.90 20.27
N GLY A 27 1.59 2.85 19.54
CA GLY A 27 0.40 2.07 19.88
C GLY A 27 -0.92 2.66 19.37
N ALA A 28 -0.89 3.69 18.52
CA ALA A 28 -2.07 4.26 17.88
C ALA A 28 -2.87 3.26 17.03
N GLN A 29 -2.19 2.25 16.46
CA GLN A 29 -2.84 1.24 15.62
C GLN A 29 -3.92 0.43 16.37
N GLU A 30 -3.81 0.32 17.70
CA GLU A 30 -4.81 -0.35 18.53
C GLU A 30 -6.10 0.48 18.70
N HIS A 31 -6.07 1.76 18.34
CA HIS A 31 -7.18 2.71 18.49
C HIS A 31 -7.65 3.37 17.20
N TRP A 32 -7.16 2.92 16.03
CA TRP A 32 -7.62 3.47 14.75
C TRP A 32 -9.12 3.25 14.53
N TYR A 33 -9.70 2.15 15.02
CA TYR A 33 -11.14 1.91 14.83
C TYR A 33 -12.03 2.93 15.57
N GLU A 34 -11.54 3.49 16.67
CA GLU A 34 -12.20 4.52 17.47
C GLU A 34 -11.85 5.94 16.98
N ALA A 35 -10.62 6.14 16.50
CA ALA A 35 -10.17 7.41 15.95
C ALA A 35 -10.89 7.79 14.65
N TYR A 36 -11.00 6.88 13.69
CA TYR A 36 -11.54 7.20 12.36
C TYR A 36 -13.00 7.69 12.37
N PRO A 37 -13.93 7.15 13.20
CA PRO A 37 -15.26 7.74 13.36
C PRO A 37 -15.27 9.20 13.83
N ILE A 38 -14.33 9.59 14.71
CA ILE A 38 -14.17 10.98 15.15
C ILE A 38 -13.68 11.82 13.96
N LEU A 39 -12.63 11.36 13.27
CA LEU A 39 -12.07 12.04 12.10
C LEU A 39 -13.12 12.22 10.99
N HIS A 40 -13.88 11.19 10.64
CA HIS A 40 -14.93 11.28 9.62
C HIS A 40 -15.98 12.36 9.93
N ARG A 41 -16.27 12.58 11.21
CA ARG A 41 -17.28 13.55 11.67
C ARG A 41 -16.70 14.97 11.78
N GLU A 42 -15.50 15.10 12.34
CA GLU A 42 -14.98 16.39 12.80
C GLU A 42 -13.80 16.92 11.97
N ALA A 43 -13.00 16.04 11.36
CA ALA A 43 -11.83 16.39 10.56
C ALA A 43 -11.62 15.40 9.40
N PRO A 44 -12.55 15.34 8.42
CA PRO A 44 -12.49 14.33 7.35
C PRO A 44 -11.25 14.48 6.46
N VAL A 45 -10.70 15.69 6.41
CA VAL A 45 -9.39 16.03 5.86
C VAL A 45 -8.55 16.63 6.98
N VAL A 46 -7.58 15.86 7.50
CA VAL A 46 -6.66 16.33 8.53
C VAL A 46 -5.54 17.10 7.85
N HIS A 47 -5.30 18.34 8.27
CA HIS A 47 -4.19 19.16 7.80
C HIS A 47 -2.98 18.95 8.71
N LEU A 48 -1.82 18.69 8.10
CA LEU A 48 -0.53 18.52 8.76
C LEU A 48 0.43 19.62 8.27
N PRO A 49 0.47 20.78 8.97
CA PRO A 49 1.28 21.91 8.55
C PRO A 49 2.78 21.56 8.49
N GLY A 50 3.44 21.89 7.39
CA GLY A 50 4.89 21.68 7.21
C GLY A 50 5.33 20.24 6.96
N GLU A 51 4.41 19.27 6.99
CA GLU A 51 4.69 17.83 6.80
C GLU A 51 4.61 17.41 5.32
N GLY A 52 4.54 18.37 4.38
CA GLY A 52 4.44 18.08 2.96
C GLY A 52 5.73 17.54 2.35
N LEU A 53 5.60 16.84 1.23
CA LEU A 53 6.71 16.22 0.51
C LEU A 53 7.79 17.25 0.08
N ILE A 54 7.36 18.47 -0.27
CA ILE A 54 8.25 19.55 -0.69
C ILE A 54 8.44 20.50 0.50
N PRO A 55 9.68 20.96 0.80
CA PRO A 55 9.91 21.93 1.87
C PRO A 55 9.00 23.16 1.75
N GLY A 56 8.33 23.53 2.85
CA GLY A 56 7.39 24.65 2.88
C GLY A 56 5.98 24.31 2.38
N THR A 57 5.68 23.03 2.15
CA THR A 57 4.33 22.54 1.85
C THR A 57 3.75 21.74 3.02
N ASP A 58 2.43 21.58 3.03
CA ASP A 58 1.70 20.81 4.04
C ASP A 58 1.34 19.41 3.52
N ALA A 59 1.10 18.49 4.44
CA ALA A 59 0.49 17.20 4.14
C ALA A 59 -0.96 17.14 4.60
N TYR A 60 -1.68 16.15 4.07
CA TYR A 60 -3.09 15.94 4.39
C TYR A 60 -3.38 14.44 4.56
N ILE A 61 -4.21 14.10 5.55
CA ILE A 61 -4.77 12.75 5.71
C ILE A 61 -6.22 12.79 5.27
N LEU A 62 -6.54 12.01 4.24
CA LEU A 62 -7.91 11.78 3.80
C LEU A 62 -8.45 10.57 4.52
N THR A 63 -9.55 10.75 5.25
CA THR A 63 -10.08 9.67 6.09
C THR A 63 -11.31 9.01 5.48
N LYS A 64 -12.06 9.75 4.66
CA LYS A 64 -13.25 9.23 3.97
C LYS A 64 -12.91 8.58 2.64
N TYR A 65 -13.60 7.47 2.36
CA TYR A 65 -13.50 6.77 1.08
C TYR A 65 -13.75 7.68 -0.13
N GLU A 66 -14.77 8.55 -0.08
CA GLU A 66 -15.13 9.42 -1.21
C GLU A 66 -14.02 10.41 -1.60
N ASP A 67 -13.28 10.91 -0.61
CA ASP A 67 -12.18 11.85 -0.84
C ASP A 67 -10.93 11.11 -1.34
N ILE A 68 -10.64 9.94 -0.77
CA ILE A 68 -9.57 9.05 -1.25
C ILE A 68 -9.82 8.64 -2.70
N ASP A 69 -11.03 8.18 -3.03
CA ASP A 69 -11.41 7.76 -4.38
C ASP A 69 -11.26 8.90 -5.38
N ARG A 70 -11.71 10.10 -5.01
CA ARG A 70 -11.57 11.31 -5.83
C ARG A 70 -10.11 11.65 -6.11
N VAL A 71 -9.26 11.63 -5.10
CA VAL A 71 -7.82 11.96 -5.24
C VAL A 71 -7.09 10.92 -6.06
N VAL A 72 -7.29 9.63 -5.76
CA VAL A 72 -6.59 8.53 -6.45
C VAL A 72 -6.99 8.43 -7.93
N LYS A 73 -8.24 8.76 -8.28
CA LYS A 73 -8.73 8.71 -9.66
C LYS A 73 -8.42 9.96 -10.50
N ASP A 74 -7.91 11.03 -9.90
CA ASP A 74 -7.51 12.25 -10.61
C ASP A 74 -5.98 12.47 -10.54
N PRO A 75 -5.18 11.65 -11.24
CA PRO A 75 -3.72 11.75 -11.21
C PRO A 75 -3.18 12.97 -11.98
N VAL A 76 -4.05 13.73 -12.67
CA VAL A 76 -3.65 14.99 -13.31
C VAL A 76 -3.62 16.11 -12.27
N ARG A 77 -4.67 16.18 -11.44
CA ARG A 77 -4.72 17.14 -10.33
C ARG A 77 -3.85 16.73 -9.15
N PHE A 78 -3.77 15.44 -8.87
CA PHE A 78 -3.01 14.86 -7.76
C PHE A 78 -1.97 13.87 -8.29
N PRO A 79 -0.89 14.38 -8.92
CA PRO A 79 0.13 13.52 -9.52
C PRO A 79 0.83 12.67 -8.45
N PRO A 80 0.98 11.35 -8.65
CA PRO A 80 1.74 10.50 -7.76
C PRO A 80 3.20 10.97 -7.66
N THR A 81 3.77 10.92 -6.46
CA THR A 81 5.17 11.31 -6.20
C THR A 81 6.16 10.66 -7.16
N LEU A 82 5.96 9.38 -7.46
CA LEU A 82 6.84 8.64 -8.37
C LEU A 82 6.75 9.14 -9.81
N THR A 83 5.58 9.57 -10.26
CA THR A 83 5.41 10.20 -11.59
C THR A 83 6.15 11.52 -11.64
N LEU A 84 6.01 12.37 -10.61
CA LEU A 84 6.75 13.64 -10.52
C LEU A 84 8.27 13.42 -10.52
N ALA A 85 8.76 12.40 -9.82
CA ALA A 85 10.18 12.06 -9.79
C ALA A 85 10.69 11.64 -11.18
N VAL A 86 9.92 10.84 -11.93
CA VAL A 86 10.27 10.44 -13.30
C VAL A 86 10.26 11.66 -14.24
N GLU A 87 9.27 12.54 -14.13
CA GLU A 87 9.20 13.77 -14.94
C GLU A 87 10.39 14.70 -14.66
N GLN A 88 10.76 14.88 -13.39
CA GLN A 88 11.95 15.66 -13.00
C GLN A 88 13.24 15.05 -13.54
N LEU A 89 13.37 13.71 -13.47
CA LEU A 89 14.52 13.01 -14.02
C LEU A 89 14.64 13.24 -15.54
N LEU A 90 13.54 13.05 -16.27
CA LEU A 90 13.52 13.29 -17.72
C LEU A 90 13.83 14.75 -18.07
N ALA A 91 13.29 15.70 -17.31
CA ALA A 91 13.55 17.13 -17.51
C ALA A 91 15.00 17.54 -17.22
N SER A 92 15.74 16.76 -16.41
CA SER A 92 17.15 17.02 -16.14
C SER A 92 18.07 16.82 -17.35
N GLY A 93 17.62 16.07 -18.37
CA GLY A 93 18.40 15.72 -19.55
C GLY A 93 19.52 14.70 -19.31
N VAL A 94 19.72 14.26 -18.06
CA VAL A 94 20.68 13.21 -17.71
C VAL A 94 20.07 11.85 -18.09
N PRO A 95 20.82 10.94 -18.75
CA PRO A 95 20.36 9.58 -18.99
C PRO A 95 19.91 8.91 -17.66
N PRO A 96 18.71 8.30 -17.59
CA PRO A 96 18.20 7.75 -16.33
C PRO A 96 19.13 6.75 -15.62
N GLU A 97 19.89 5.98 -16.39
CA GLU A 97 20.88 5.01 -15.90
C GLU A 97 22.08 5.68 -15.21
N GLU A 98 22.38 6.93 -15.57
CA GLU A 98 23.54 7.69 -15.08
C GLU A 98 23.17 8.68 -13.96
N ALA A 99 21.87 8.86 -13.71
CA ALA A 99 21.39 9.85 -12.76
C ALA A 99 21.65 9.43 -11.29
N PRO A 100 22.27 10.30 -10.47
CA PRO A 100 22.58 9.99 -9.08
C PRO A 100 21.33 9.62 -8.26
N ARG A 101 21.43 8.57 -7.45
CA ARG A 101 20.33 8.04 -6.60
C ARG A 101 19.12 7.51 -7.38
N THR A 102 19.27 7.27 -8.68
CA THR A 102 18.27 6.53 -9.48
C THR A 102 18.52 5.04 -9.34
N ASN A 103 17.46 4.27 -9.10
CA ASN A 103 17.52 2.81 -9.12
C ASN A 103 16.97 2.27 -10.45
N ALA A 104 17.21 0.98 -10.73
CA ALA A 104 16.74 0.34 -11.95
C ALA A 104 15.21 0.45 -12.16
N MET A 105 14.43 0.55 -11.07
CA MET A 105 12.99 0.76 -11.16
C MET A 105 12.66 2.13 -11.76
N ILE A 106 13.25 3.22 -11.26
CA ILE A 106 13.00 4.57 -11.78
C ILE A 106 13.58 4.71 -13.20
N ALA A 107 14.77 4.17 -13.47
CA ALA A 107 15.37 4.19 -14.81
C ALA A 107 14.49 3.46 -15.84
N SER A 108 13.99 2.26 -15.52
CA SER A 108 13.06 1.53 -16.37
C SER A 108 11.71 2.23 -16.53
N MET A 109 11.26 2.98 -15.53
CA MET A 109 10.06 3.82 -15.66
C MET A 109 10.26 4.96 -16.65
N ALA A 110 11.39 5.68 -16.54
CA ALA A 110 11.73 6.77 -17.42
C ALA A 110 11.94 6.31 -18.87
N SER A 111 12.48 5.10 -19.10
CA SER A 111 12.71 4.59 -20.45
C SER A 111 11.50 3.86 -21.05
N LEU A 112 10.87 2.93 -20.33
CA LEU A 112 9.82 2.05 -20.87
C LEU A 112 8.42 2.64 -20.74
N ARG A 113 8.15 3.43 -19.69
CA ARG A 113 6.81 3.91 -19.34
C ARG A 113 6.83 5.37 -18.84
N PRO A 114 7.37 6.31 -19.63
CA PRO A 114 7.59 7.69 -19.22
C PRO A 114 6.29 8.50 -19.00
N ASN A 115 5.15 7.99 -19.45
CA ASN A 115 3.86 8.66 -19.30
C ASN A 115 2.76 7.68 -18.91
N ASN A 116 1.63 8.23 -18.46
CA ASN A 116 0.48 7.45 -17.99
C ASN A 116 -0.13 6.53 -19.06
N ALA A 117 -0.07 6.90 -20.36
CA ALA A 117 -0.61 6.05 -21.42
C ALA A 117 0.24 4.78 -21.61
N LEU A 118 1.57 4.92 -21.68
CA LEU A 118 2.50 3.80 -21.78
C LEU A 118 2.54 2.96 -20.49
N TYR A 119 2.43 3.60 -19.32
CA TYR A 119 2.26 2.87 -18.06
C TYR A 119 1.04 1.95 -18.10
N ARG A 120 -0.11 2.45 -18.57
CA ARG A 120 -1.35 1.67 -18.69
C ARG A 120 -1.21 0.53 -19.70
N SER A 121 -0.66 0.79 -20.88
CA SER A 121 -0.50 -0.26 -21.91
C SER A 121 0.46 -1.36 -21.43
N HIS A 122 1.61 -1.01 -20.86
CA HIS A 122 2.56 -2.00 -20.33
C HIS A 122 1.97 -2.78 -19.15
N ARG A 123 1.20 -2.14 -18.26
CA ARG A 123 0.50 -2.86 -17.20
C ARG A 123 -0.48 -3.89 -17.78
N GLN A 124 -1.28 -3.48 -18.77
CA GLN A 124 -2.27 -4.33 -19.42
C GLN A 124 -1.66 -5.53 -20.15
N GLU A 125 -0.50 -5.32 -20.78
CA GLU A 125 0.19 -6.36 -21.53
C GLU A 125 1.01 -7.29 -20.63
N LEU A 126 1.79 -6.73 -19.71
CA LEU A 126 2.81 -7.48 -18.99
C LEU A 126 2.35 -7.97 -17.62
N THR A 127 1.43 -7.26 -16.96
CA THR A 127 1.07 -7.54 -15.56
C THR A 127 -0.37 -8.05 -15.42
N ASP A 128 -1.36 -7.41 -16.05
CA ASP A 128 -2.79 -7.77 -15.92
C ASP A 128 -3.14 -9.21 -16.36
N PRO A 129 -2.40 -9.89 -17.26
CA PRO A 129 -2.61 -11.32 -17.47
C PRO A 129 -2.28 -12.14 -16.23
N TRP A 130 -1.40 -11.69 -15.36
CA TRP A 130 -0.93 -12.45 -14.21
C TRP A 130 -1.56 -11.97 -12.88
N VAL A 131 -2.02 -10.73 -12.82
CA VAL A 131 -2.63 -10.10 -11.64
C VAL A 131 -3.98 -9.49 -11.97
N GLY A 132 -4.77 -9.08 -10.97
CA GLY A 132 -6.05 -8.40 -11.22
C GLY A 132 -6.99 -9.27 -12.06
N PRO A 133 -7.38 -8.87 -13.30
CA PRO A 133 -8.27 -9.65 -14.15
C PRO A 133 -7.78 -11.08 -14.42
N GLY A 134 -6.46 -11.26 -14.57
CA GLY A 134 -5.87 -12.57 -14.85
C GLY A 134 -5.63 -13.46 -13.63
N SER A 135 -5.82 -12.93 -12.42
CA SER A 135 -5.41 -13.59 -11.16
C SER A 135 -6.04 -14.97 -10.93
N THR A 136 -7.26 -15.19 -11.41
CA THR A 136 -8.01 -16.44 -11.21
C THR A 136 -7.33 -17.67 -11.81
N ARG A 137 -6.43 -17.49 -12.79
CA ARG A 137 -5.64 -18.60 -13.37
C ARG A 137 -4.75 -19.31 -12.34
N HIS A 138 -4.37 -18.60 -11.28
CA HIS A 138 -3.47 -19.12 -10.24
C HIS A 138 -4.19 -19.95 -9.18
N THR A 139 -5.54 -20.04 -9.22
CA THR A 139 -6.34 -20.71 -8.18
C THR A 139 -5.86 -22.12 -7.88
N ALA A 140 -5.60 -22.94 -8.91
CA ALA A 140 -5.14 -24.31 -8.72
C ALA A 140 -3.72 -24.37 -8.10
N MET A 141 -2.83 -23.47 -8.51
CA MET A 141 -1.47 -23.38 -7.95
C MET A 141 -1.49 -22.90 -6.49
N ILE A 142 -2.29 -21.88 -6.18
CA ILE A 142 -2.47 -21.36 -4.82
C ILE A 142 -3.08 -22.44 -3.92
N THR A 143 -4.13 -23.13 -4.38
CA THR A 143 -4.80 -24.21 -3.62
C THR A 143 -3.80 -25.30 -3.26
N ARG A 144 -2.98 -25.74 -4.23
CA ARG A 144 -1.93 -26.74 -3.96
C ARG A 144 -0.93 -26.28 -2.90
N PHE A 145 -0.49 -25.02 -2.91
CA PHE A 145 0.41 -24.51 -1.87
C PHE A 145 -0.26 -24.38 -0.51
N VAL A 146 -1.54 -24.01 -0.49
CA VAL A 146 -2.34 -24.00 0.74
C VAL A 146 -2.42 -25.41 1.33
N ASP A 147 -2.80 -26.41 0.53
CA ASP A 147 -2.89 -27.82 0.95
C ASP A 147 -1.53 -28.30 1.47
N GLN A 148 -0.46 -28.09 0.69
CA GLN A 148 0.90 -28.47 1.08
C GLN A 148 1.34 -27.83 2.41
N LEU A 149 1.00 -26.56 2.63
CA LEU A 149 1.37 -25.89 3.88
C LEU A 149 0.55 -26.45 5.06
N ILE A 150 -0.74 -26.69 4.87
CA ILE A 150 -1.64 -27.26 5.89
C ILE A 150 -1.23 -28.68 6.27
N ASP A 151 -0.88 -29.51 5.30
CA ASP A 151 -0.48 -30.91 5.51
C ASP A 151 0.73 -31.05 6.45
N ASN A 152 1.59 -30.02 6.57
CA ASN A 152 2.76 -30.05 7.46
C ASN A 152 2.42 -29.97 8.96
N TRP A 153 1.22 -29.49 9.31
CA TRP A 153 0.86 -29.20 10.70
C TRP A 153 -0.53 -29.68 11.11
N ILE A 154 -1.37 -30.09 10.17
CA ILE A 154 -2.76 -30.48 10.46
C ILE A 154 -2.87 -31.60 11.50
N ASP A 155 -1.98 -32.59 11.46
CA ASP A 155 -1.97 -33.71 12.40
C ASP A 155 -1.51 -33.33 13.81
N ARG A 156 -0.78 -32.21 13.96
CA ARG A 156 -0.32 -31.73 15.27
C ARG A 156 -1.43 -31.02 16.04
N GLY A 157 -2.46 -30.53 15.33
CA GLY A 157 -3.56 -29.76 15.92
C GLY A 157 -3.20 -28.33 16.32
N GLU A 158 -1.95 -27.90 16.11
CA GLU A 158 -1.46 -26.55 16.41
C GLU A 158 -0.43 -26.07 15.37
N VAL A 159 -0.35 -24.76 15.17
CA VAL A 159 0.52 -24.13 14.16
C VAL A 159 0.96 -22.72 14.60
N GLU A 160 2.21 -22.37 14.33
CA GLU A 160 2.64 -20.97 14.31
C GLU A 160 2.21 -20.35 12.97
N PHE A 161 0.97 -19.85 12.92
CA PHE A 161 0.30 -19.52 11.67
C PHE A 161 1.06 -18.49 10.82
N ILE A 162 1.81 -17.57 11.42
CA ILE A 162 2.52 -16.53 10.66
C ILE A 162 3.71 -17.15 9.93
N GLY A 163 4.58 -17.85 10.64
CA GLY A 163 5.81 -18.43 10.10
C GLY A 163 5.59 -19.69 9.27
N GLU A 164 4.62 -20.52 9.64
CA GLU A 164 4.38 -21.80 8.98
C GLU A 164 3.34 -21.73 7.84
N PHE A 165 2.54 -20.66 7.75
CA PHE A 165 1.51 -20.53 6.69
C PHE A 165 1.48 -19.15 6.02
N ALA A 166 1.24 -18.08 6.78
CA ALA A 166 0.95 -16.76 6.21
C ALA A 166 2.16 -16.13 5.50
N ARG A 167 3.38 -16.34 6.00
CA ARG A 167 4.62 -15.86 5.36
C ARG A 167 5.04 -16.73 4.16
N PRO A 168 5.06 -18.07 4.24
CA PRO A 168 5.44 -18.90 3.09
C PRO A 168 4.50 -18.80 1.89
N LEU A 169 3.18 -18.74 2.10
CA LEU A 169 2.21 -18.83 1.01
C LEU A 169 2.41 -17.76 -0.08
N PRO A 170 2.46 -16.44 0.23
CA PRO A 170 2.74 -15.43 -0.78
C PRO A 170 4.11 -15.61 -1.48
N GLN A 171 5.12 -16.14 -0.78
CA GLN A 171 6.45 -16.37 -1.35
C GLN A 171 6.43 -17.50 -2.38
N PHE A 172 5.75 -18.61 -2.09
CA PHE A 172 5.61 -19.74 -3.01
C PHE A 172 4.82 -19.36 -4.26
N VAL A 173 3.73 -18.60 -4.07
CA VAL A 173 2.93 -18.06 -5.17
C VAL A 173 3.78 -17.14 -6.04
N MET A 174 4.49 -16.18 -5.43
CA MET A 174 5.32 -15.23 -6.18
C MET A 174 6.44 -15.93 -6.95
N ALA A 175 7.16 -16.87 -6.33
CA ALA A 175 8.20 -17.65 -6.99
C ALA A 175 7.63 -18.40 -8.21
N SER A 176 6.48 -19.06 -8.05
CA SER A 176 5.85 -19.81 -9.14
C SER A 176 5.35 -18.94 -10.29
N VAL A 177 4.91 -17.72 -10.02
CA VAL A 177 4.48 -16.77 -11.05
C VAL A 177 5.68 -16.22 -11.83
N LEU A 178 6.83 -16.04 -11.18
CA LEU A 178 8.05 -15.51 -11.80
C LEU A 178 8.84 -16.55 -12.60
N GLY A 179 8.68 -17.85 -12.29
CA GLY A 179 9.41 -18.96 -12.91
C GLY A 179 10.70 -19.29 -12.17
#